data_AF-A0A517TNB5-F1
#
_entry.id   AF-A0A517TNB5-F1
#
_cell.length_a   1.000
_cell.length_b   1.000
_cell.length_c   1.000
_cell.angle_alpha   90.00
_cell.angle_beta   90.00
_cell.angle_gamma   90.00
#
_symmetry.space_group_name_H-M   'P 1'
#
loop_
_entity.id
_entity.type
_entity.pdbx_description
1 polymer ?
#
loop_
_entity_poly.entity_id
_entity_poly.type
_entity_poly.pdbx_seq_one_letter_code
_entity_poly.pdbx_strand_id
1 'polypeptide(L)'
;MKTLFASWAVALLLAAGCSRGPVTHPVSGRVEIRPGEPVHVGMIEFVPRETGPTARGQIGHGGVYRLSTFGDGDGAQAGEYTVIVSQPQLFTYLMREAPQEHIDEEHDGVEVRTGVVPDRFSRPQQSGIQAVVEAGDNTIDFVLIEADE
;
A
#
# COMPACT_ATOMS: atom_id res chain seq x y z
N MET A 1 18.92 14.11 71.84
CA MET A 1 19.01 15.40 71.12
C MET A 1 19.98 15.26 69.96
N LYS A 2 19.49 15.45 68.72
CA LYS A 2 20.20 15.83 67.47
C LYS A 2 21.44 15.03 67.01
N THR A 3 21.30 14.33 65.88
CA THR A 3 21.97 14.62 64.57
C THR A 3 21.48 13.57 63.55
N LEU A 4 20.56 13.93 62.65
CA LEU A 4 20.77 14.43 61.29
C LEU A 4 21.09 13.32 60.26
N PHE A 5 20.03 12.95 59.54
CA PHE A 5 19.92 12.31 58.23
C PHE A 5 21.20 12.21 57.39
N ALA A 6 21.68 10.99 57.16
CA ALA A 6 22.59 10.66 56.08
C ALA A 6 21.77 10.17 54.86
N SER A 7 21.47 11.12 53.98
CA SER A 7 21.07 10.86 52.59
C SER A 7 22.09 9.94 51.90
N TRP A 8 21.64 8.83 51.35
CA TRP A 8 22.15 8.37 50.06
C TRP A 8 21.02 7.76 49.27
N ALA A 9 20.34 8.62 48.52
CA ALA A 9 19.33 8.23 47.54
C ALA A 9 19.98 7.35 46.47
N VAL A 10 19.77 6.03 46.56
CA VAL A 10 19.95 5.11 45.44
C VAL A 10 18.72 5.27 44.54
N ALA A 11 18.76 6.29 43.70
CA ALA A 11 17.78 6.53 42.65
C ALA A 11 18.52 6.61 41.31
N LEU A 12 18.98 5.45 40.83
CA LEU A 12 19.63 5.30 39.54
C LEU A 12 19.25 3.94 38.97
N LEU A 13 18.85 3.93 37.68
CA LEU A 13 18.78 2.79 36.75
C LEU A 13 17.41 2.14 36.46
N LEU A 14 16.39 2.90 36.09
CA LEU A 14 15.33 2.35 35.20
C LEU A 14 14.86 3.35 34.11
N ALA A 15 15.72 4.29 33.71
CA ALA A 15 15.46 5.10 32.52
C ALA A 15 15.96 4.39 31.26
N ALA A 16 15.07 4.33 30.26
CA ALA A 16 15.35 4.17 28.83
C ALA A 16 15.60 2.75 28.29
N GLY A 17 14.53 1.95 28.27
CA GLY A 17 14.32 0.93 27.24
C GLY A 17 13.20 1.34 26.28
N CYS A 18 13.26 2.53 25.67
CA CYS A 18 12.36 2.86 24.56
C CYS A 18 12.88 2.14 23.30
N SER A 19 12.47 0.90 23.08
CA SER A 19 12.59 0.27 21.78
C SER A 19 11.68 1.04 20.81
N ARG A 20 12.22 2.06 20.14
CA ARG A 20 11.60 2.57 18.91
C ARG A 20 11.55 1.38 17.97
N GLY A 21 10.34 1.01 17.56
CA GLY A 21 10.12 -0.06 16.59
C GLY A 21 10.84 0.23 15.26
N PRO A 22 10.74 -0.68 14.29
CA PRO A 22 11.35 -0.49 12.99
C PRO A 22 10.88 0.83 12.35
N VAL A 23 11.82 1.56 11.73
CA VAL A 23 11.52 2.85 11.10
C VAL A 23 10.71 2.62 9.82
N THR A 24 9.64 3.39 9.67
CA THR A 24 8.82 3.47 8.47
C THR A 24 8.81 4.88 7.91
N HIS A 25 8.48 4.98 6.63
CA HIS A 25 8.51 6.17 5.80
C HIS A 25 7.14 6.34 5.14
N PRO A 26 6.47 7.49 5.30
CA PRO A 26 5.15 7.72 4.72
C PRO A 26 5.12 7.41 3.23
N VAL A 27 4.12 6.65 2.80
CA VAL A 27 3.88 6.33 1.39
C VAL A 27 2.44 6.62 1.04
N SER A 28 2.25 7.34 -0.06
CA SER A 28 0.94 7.63 -0.65
C SER A 28 1.04 7.62 -2.17
N GLY A 29 -0.11 7.65 -2.84
CA GLY A 29 -0.15 7.76 -4.29
C GLY A 29 -1.54 7.54 -4.85
N ARG A 30 -1.60 7.36 -6.16
CA ARG A 30 -2.80 7.08 -6.94
C ARG A 30 -2.64 5.82 -7.78
N VAL A 31 -3.71 5.05 -7.90
CA VAL A 31 -3.80 3.90 -8.80
C VAL A 31 -4.85 4.16 -9.87
N GLU A 32 -4.45 4.00 -11.13
CA GLU A 32 -5.29 4.10 -12.30
C GLU A 32 -5.24 2.77 -13.08
N ILE A 33 -6.36 2.36 -13.67
CA ILE A 33 -6.41 1.19 -14.55
C ILE A 33 -5.70 1.53 -15.86
N ARG A 34 -6.04 2.70 -16.40
CA ARG A 34 -5.40 3.33 -17.56
C ARG A 34 -5.39 4.85 -17.34
N PRO A 35 -4.61 5.63 -18.09
CA PRO A 35 -4.50 7.06 -17.86
C PRO A 35 -5.86 7.74 -17.80
N GLY A 36 -6.16 8.38 -16.66
CA GLY A 36 -7.43 9.08 -16.41
C GLY A 36 -8.58 8.22 -15.88
N GLU A 37 -8.37 6.92 -15.66
CA GLU A 37 -9.37 6.00 -15.12
C GLU A 37 -8.94 5.46 -13.74
N PRO A 38 -9.30 6.13 -12.64
CA PRO A 38 -8.87 5.73 -11.30
C PRO A 38 -9.53 4.44 -10.80
N VAL A 39 -8.78 3.65 -10.03
CA VAL A 39 -9.34 2.51 -9.29
C VAL A 39 -10.14 3.05 -8.09
N HIS A 40 -11.47 2.96 -8.11
CA HIS A 40 -12.30 3.58 -7.06
C HIS A 40 -12.48 2.74 -5.79
N VAL A 41 -12.19 1.44 -5.87
CA VAL A 41 -12.28 0.50 -4.75
C VAL A 41 -11.21 -0.54 -4.93
N GLY A 42 -10.50 -0.85 -3.85
CA GLY A 42 -9.50 -1.92 -3.86
C GLY A 42 -8.55 -1.86 -2.68
N MET A 43 -7.56 -2.73 -2.74
CA MET A 43 -6.42 -2.78 -1.84
C MET A 43 -5.15 -2.73 -2.67
N ILE A 44 -4.15 -2.01 -2.16
CA ILE A 44 -2.78 -2.04 -2.65
C ILE A 44 -1.88 -2.61 -1.56
N GLU A 45 -0.98 -3.51 -1.93
CA GLU A 45 -0.02 -4.13 -1.03
C GLU A 45 1.39 -3.99 -1.59
N PHE A 46 2.32 -3.62 -0.72
CA PHE A 46 3.75 -3.56 -0.99
C PHE A 46 4.38 -4.73 -0.26
N VAL A 47 4.65 -5.82 -0.99
CA VAL A 47 5.29 -7.03 -0.47
C VAL A 47 6.80 -6.89 -0.62
N PRO A 48 7.57 -6.89 0.47
CA PRO A 48 9.02 -6.70 0.38
C PRO A 48 9.64 -7.82 -0.44
N ARG A 49 10.62 -7.48 -1.30
CA ARG A 49 11.39 -8.47 -2.07
C ARG A 49 12.37 -9.23 -1.19
N GLU A 50 12.82 -8.57 -0.12
CA GLU A 50 13.63 -9.14 0.95
C GLU A 50 12.75 -9.48 2.17
N THR A 51 13.36 -9.71 3.33
CA THR A 51 12.62 -9.93 4.57
C THR A 51 12.01 -8.63 5.10
N GLY A 52 10.73 -8.66 5.47
CA GLY A 52 10.09 -7.53 6.12
C GLY A 52 8.58 -7.68 6.20
N PRO A 53 7.89 -6.73 6.85
CA PRO A 53 6.44 -6.68 6.85
C PRO A 53 5.89 -6.16 5.51
N THR A 54 4.76 -6.70 5.07
CA THR A 54 3.97 -6.12 3.97
C THR A 54 3.27 -4.86 4.44
N ALA A 55 3.45 -3.76 3.70
CA ALA A 55 2.68 -2.54 3.89
C ALA A 55 1.41 -2.58 3.02
N ARG A 56 0.30 -2.06 3.51
CA ARG A 56 -1.01 -2.14 2.82
C ARG A 56 -1.75 -0.81 2.87
N GLY A 57 -2.56 -0.54 1.85
CA GLY A 57 -3.45 0.61 1.79
C GLY A 57 -4.78 0.27 1.15
N GLN A 58 -5.85 0.85 1.67
CA GLN A 58 -7.13 0.86 0.95
C GLN A 58 -7.05 1.89 -0.17
N ILE A 59 -7.51 1.51 -1.35
CA ILE A 59 -7.68 2.43 -2.48
C ILE A 59 -9.07 3.03 -2.36
N GLY A 60 -9.10 4.34 -2.13
CA GLY A 60 -10.32 5.12 -1.99
C GLY A 60 -10.81 5.71 -3.31
N HIS A 61 -11.83 6.57 -3.21
CA HIS A 61 -12.36 7.29 -4.36
C HIS A 61 -11.26 8.11 -5.06
N GLY A 62 -11.23 8.03 -6.39
CA GLY A 62 -10.20 8.71 -7.19
C GLY A 62 -8.85 7.97 -7.22
N GLY A 63 -8.76 6.73 -6.73
CA GLY A 63 -7.53 5.94 -6.83
C GLY A 63 -6.51 6.23 -5.73
N VAL A 64 -6.81 7.13 -4.79
CA VAL A 64 -5.84 7.55 -3.77
C VAL A 64 -5.66 6.46 -2.72
N TYR A 65 -4.41 6.21 -2.34
CA TYR A 65 -4.05 5.30 -1.27
C TYR A 65 -3.02 5.92 -0.32
N ARG A 66 -2.96 5.36 0.89
CA ARG A 66 -1.89 5.58 1.88
C ARG A 66 -1.53 4.24 2.49
N LEU A 67 -0.22 3.97 2.65
CA LEU A 67 0.25 2.71 3.23
C LEU A 67 0.34 2.80 4.75
N SER A 68 0.09 1.65 5.38
CA SER A 68 0.30 1.37 6.78
C SER A 68 1.02 0.03 6.91
N THR A 69 1.97 -0.06 7.83
CA THR A 69 2.72 -1.28 8.18
C THR A 69 2.43 -1.72 9.61
N PHE A 70 2.66 -0.84 10.60
CA PHE A 70 2.46 -1.16 12.03
C PHE A 70 1.38 -0.30 12.66
N GLY A 71 1.29 0.96 12.26
CA GLY A 71 0.30 1.94 12.70
C GLY A 71 -0.38 2.63 11.51
N ASP A 72 -1.42 3.39 11.80
CA ASP A 72 -2.19 4.07 10.77
C ASP A 72 -1.35 5.14 10.05
N GLY A 73 -1.18 4.99 8.74
CA GLY A 73 -0.48 5.92 7.87
C GLY A 73 1.02 6.04 8.12
N ASP A 74 1.62 5.10 8.85
CA ASP A 74 3.06 5.10 9.14
C ASP A 74 3.92 4.75 7.93
N GLY A 75 3.31 4.28 6.84
CA GLY A 75 3.95 4.00 5.57
C GLY A 75 4.59 2.63 5.50
N ALA A 76 5.81 2.55 4.96
CA ALA A 76 6.56 1.32 4.74
C ALA A 76 8.02 1.50 5.14
N GLN A 77 8.74 0.40 5.38
CA GLN A 77 10.19 0.49 5.58
C GLN A 77 10.87 0.86 4.25
N ALA A 78 12.07 1.45 4.30
CA ALA A 78 12.83 1.69 3.08
C ALA A 78 13.26 0.34 2.46
N GLY A 79 13.16 0.22 1.13
CA GLY A 79 13.50 -1.01 0.42
C GLY A 79 12.74 -1.21 -0.88
N GLU A 80 12.95 -2.39 -1.49
CA GLU A 80 12.31 -2.79 -2.73
C GLU A 80 11.08 -3.68 -2.49
N TYR A 81 10.03 -3.42 -3.25
CA TYR A 81 8.73 -4.06 -3.08
C TYR A 81 8.17 -4.56 -4.42
N THR A 82 7.55 -5.73 -4.37
CA THR A 82 6.57 -6.15 -5.37
C THR A 82 5.22 -5.58 -4.99
N VAL A 83 4.54 -4.94 -5.93
CA VAL A 83 3.24 -4.29 -5.69
C VAL A 83 2.11 -5.17 -6.21
N ILE A 84 1.06 -5.28 -5.40
CA ILE A 84 -0.16 -6.02 -5.71
C ILE A 84 -1.34 -5.05 -5.62
N VAL A 85 -2.22 -5.08 -6.62
CA VAL A 85 -3.50 -4.37 -6.59
C VAL A 85 -4.64 -5.36 -6.75
N SER A 86 -5.63 -5.28 -5.88
CA SER A 86 -6.79 -6.16 -5.92
C SER A 86 -8.09 -5.41 -5.63
N GLN A 87 -9.21 -5.96 -6.10
CA GLN A 87 -10.54 -5.45 -5.84
C GLN A 87 -11.40 -6.51 -5.15
N PRO A 88 -12.44 -6.11 -4.39
CA PRO A 88 -13.36 -7.06 -3.78
C PRO A 88 -14.03 -7.93 -4.86
N GLN A 89 -14.10 -9.25 -4.64
CA GLN A 89 -14.70 -10.18 -5.60
C GLN A 89 -16.15 -9.81 -5.97
N LEU A 90 -16.94 -9.34 -5.00
CA LEU A 90 -18.29 -8.87 -5.26
C LEU A 90 -18.32 -7.67 -6.21
N PHE A 91 -17.39 -6.72 -6.06
CA PHE A 91 -17.26 -5.59 -6.99
C PHE A 91 -16.92 -6.10 -8.39
N THR A 92 -15.92 -6.97 -8.50
CA THR A 92 -15.52 -7.57 -9.77
C THR A 92 -16.68 -8.32 -10.45
N TYR A 93 -17.47 -9.09 -9.69
CA TYR A 93 -18.65 -9.78 -10.20
C TYR A 93 -19.73 -8.80 -10.67
N LEU A 94 -20.09 -7.81 -9.87
CA LEU A 94 -21.13 -6.83 -10.24
C LEU A 94 -20.73 -6.02 -11.47
N MET A 95 -19.47 -5.62 -11.58
CA MET A 95 -18.96 -4.93 -12.76
C MET A 95 -18.87 -5.86 -13.97
N ARG A 96 -18.67 -7.17 -13.76
CA ARG A 96 -18.70 -8.26 -14.78
C ARG A 96 -20.09 -8.69 -15.24
N GLU A 97 -21.13 -8.38 -14.49
CA GLU A 97 -22.51 -8.78 -14.83
C GLU A 97 -23.41 -7.57 -15.13
N ALA A 98 -22.95 -6.34 -14.86
CA ALA A 98 -23.68 -5.13 -15.19
C ALA A 98 -23.96 -5.05 -16.71
N PRO A 99 -25.20 -4.74 -17.13
CA PRO A 99 -25.54 -4.49 -18.52
C PRO A 99 -24.63 -3.41 -19.11
N GLN A 100 -23.93 -3.72 -20.20
CA GLN A 100 -23.09 -2.78 -20.92
C GLN A 100 -23.98 -1.74 -21.61
N GLU A 101 -24.41 -0.68 -20.91
CA GLU A 101 -25.20 0.34 -21.59
C GLU A 101 -24.35 1.28 -22.46
N HIS A 102 -23.05 1.49 -22.21
CA HIS A 102 -22.16 2.22 -23.14
C HIS A 102 -20.69 1.86 -22.91
N ILE A 103 -20.13 0.90 -23.64
CA ILE A 103 -18.67 0.75 -23.77
C ILE A 103 -18.36 0.54 -25.25
N ASP A 104 -18.53 1.61 -26.02
CA ASP A 104 -17.91 1.71 -27.34
C ASP A 104 -16.40 1.90 -27.09
N GLU A 105 -15.62 0.85 -27.32
CA GLU A 105 -14.31 0.89 -28.01
C GLU A 105 -13.68 -0.51 -27.94
N GLU A 106 -13.97 -1.28 -28.99
CA GLU A 106 -13.25 -2.49 -29.38
C GLU A 106 -11.81 -2.09 -29.73
N HIS A 107 -10.88 -2.23 -28.79
CA HIS A 107 -9.45 -2.22 -29.08
C HIS A 107 -8.86 -3.58 -28.69
N ASP A 108 -8.37 -4.30 -29.71
CA ASP A 108 -7.48 -5.46 -29.65
C ASP A 108 -7.84 -6.61 -28.70
N GLY A 109 -9.09 -7.08 -28.77
CA GLY A 109 -9.42 -8.47 -28.38
C GLY A 109 -9.34 -8.79 -26.88
N VAL A 110 -9.07 -7.80 -26.02
CA VAL A 110 -9.22 -7.92 -24.58
C VAL A 110 -10.47 -7.16 -24.15
N GLU A 111 -11.53 -7.88 -23.75
CA GLU A 111 -12.70 -7.27 -23.09
C GLU A 111 -12.29 -6.72 -21.72
N VAL A 112 -11.60 -5.57 -21.69
CA VAL A 112 -11.31 -4.86 -20.44
C VAL A 112 -12.60 -4.20 -19.99
N ARG A 113 -13.26 -4.81 -19.00
CA ARG A 113 -14.41 -4.17 -18.36
C ARG A 113 -13.93 -2.96 -17.56
N THR A 114 -14.38 -1.79 -17.99
CA THR A 114 -14.06 -0.49 -17.37
C THR A 114 -14.25 -0.57 -15.85
N GLY A 115 -13.26 -0.11 -15.09
CA GLY A 115 -13.27 -0.14 -13.63
C GLY A 115 -12.79 -1.44 -12.96
N VAL A 116 -12.51 -2.51 -13.71
CA VAL A 116 -12.01 -3.79 -13.16
C VAL A 116 -10.50 -3.90 -13.32
N VAL A 117 -9.78 -4.09 -12.21
CA VAL A 117 -8.34 -4.37 -12.21
C VAL A 117 -8.10 -5.79 -12.75
N PRO A 118 -7.21 -5.96 -13.75
CA PRO A 118 -6.87 -7.29 -14.27
C PRO A 118 -6.29 -8.25 -13.21
N ASP A 119 -6.70 -9.52 -13.26
CA ASP A 119 -6.38 -10.54 -12.24
C ASP A 119 -4.86 -10.72 -12.00
N ARG A 120 -4.00 -10.48 -13.00
CA ARG A 120 -2.54 -10.62 -12.85
C ARG A 120 -1.97 -9.67 -11.80
N PHE A 121 -2.54 -8.47 -11.66
CA PHE A 121 -2.07 -7.47 -10.70
C PHE A 121 -2.37 -7.86 -9.25
N SER A 122 -3.29 -8.80 -9.04
CA SER A 122 -3.60 -9.35 -7.72
C SER A 122 -2.68 -10.49 -7.29
N ARG A 123 -1.69 -10.87 -8.11
CA ARG A 123 -0.76 -11.96 -7.82
C ARG A 123 0.68 -11.44 -7.80
N PRO A 124 1.45 -11.61 -6.70
CA PRO A 124 2.79 -11.03 -6.58
C PRO A 124 3.74 -11.48 -7.70
N GLN A 125 3.69 -12.75 -8.10
CA GLN A 125 4.58 -13.27 -9.16
C GLN A 125 4.18 -12.83 -10.57
N GLN A 126 2.96 -12.30 -10.75
CA GLN A 126 2.39 -11.96 -12.06
C GLN A 126 2.09 -10.47 -12.22
N SER A 127 2.11 -9.68 -11.15
CA SER A 127 1.82 -8.25 -11.26
C SER A 127 2.87 -7.54 -12.11
N GLY A 128 4.14 -7.94 -11.98
CA GLY A 128 5.27 -7.28 -12.64
C GLY A 128 5.55 -5.86 -12.13
N ILE A 129 4.75 -5.37 -11.18
CA ILE A 129 4.86 -4.01 -10.64
C ILE A 129 5.88 -3.99 -9.51
N GLN A 130 6.82 -3.05 -9.58
CA GLN A 130 7.85 -2.84 -8.58
C GLN A 130 7.78 -1.41 -8.05
N ALA A 131 8.17 -1.25 -6.79
CA ALA A 131 8.31 0.06 -6.16
C ALA A 131 9.52 0.09 -5.24
N VAL A 132 10.13 1.27 -5.11
CA VAL A 132 11.19 1.55 -4.15
C VAL A 132 10.65 2.56 -3.15
N VAL A 133 10.79 2.25 -1.86
CA VAL A 133 10.48 3.17 -0.77
C VAL A 133 11.80 3.73 -0.27
N GLU A 134 11.94 5.06 -0.33
CA GLU A 134 13.10 5.79 0.12
C GLU A 134 12.90 6.34 1.53
N ALA A 135 14.00 6.77 2.15
CA ALA A 135 13.92 7.48 3.42
C ALA A 135 13.25 8.85 3.23
N GLY A 136 12.12 9.06 3.90
CA GLY A 136 11.38 10.33 3.88
C GLY A 136 9.94 10.15 3.41
N ASP A 137 9.37 11.18 2.78
CA ASP A 137 8.04 11.13 2.20
C ASP A 137 8.09 10.53 0.79
N ASN A 138 7.21 9.59 0.50
CA ASN A 138 7.12 8.92 -0.80
C ASN A 138 5.74 9.15 -1.44
N THR A 139 5.75 9.60 -2.71
CA THR A 139 4.58 9.62 -3.59
C THR A 139 4.85 8.71 -4.77
N ILE A 140 4.07 7.64 -4.90
CA ILE A 140 4.29 6.59 -5.90
C ILE A 140 2.96 6.32 -6.61
N ASP A 141 2.86 6.69 -7.88
CA ASP A 141 1.63 6.51 -8.67
C ASP A 141 1.77 5.30 -9.60
N PHE A 142 0.65 4.59 -9.83
CA PHE A 142 0.59 3.42 -10.69
C PHE A 142 -0.48 3.60 -11.76
N VAL A 143 -0.13 3.25 -13.00
CA VAL A 143 -1.07 3.05 -14.09
C VAL A 143 -0.98 1.58 -14.50
N LEU A 144 -2.06 0.83 -14.35
CA LEU A 144 -2.12 -0.63 -14.50
C LEU A 144 -2.36 -1.04 -15.95
N ILE A 145 -1.53 -0.54 -16.87
CA ILE A 145 -1.64 -0.85 -18.29
C ILE A 145 -1.28 -2.34 -18.49
N GLU A 146 -2.08 -3.06 -19.27
CA GLU A 146 -1.62 -4.33 -19.84
C GLU A 146 -0.46 -4.00 -20.77
N ALA A 147 0.71 -4.62 -20.57
CA ALA A 147 1.71 -4.57 -21.62
C ALA A 147 1.12 -5.34 -22.79
N ASP A 148 0.92 -4.67 -23.93
CA ASP A 148 0.59 -5.33 -25.19
C ASP A 148 1.70 -6.36 -25.45
N GLU A 149 1.35 -7.66 -25.44
CA GLU A 149 2.25 -8.74 -25.87
C GLU A 149 2.40 -8.77 -27.39
#